data_AF-A0A2H4XXD3-F1
#
_entry.id   AF-A0A2H4XXD3-F1
#
_cell.length_a   1.000
_cell.length_b   1.000
_cell.length_c   1.000
_cell.angle_alpha   90.00
_cell.angle_beta   90.00
_cell.angle_gamma   90.00
#
_symmetry.space_group_name_H-M   'P 1'
#
loop_
_entity.id
_entity.type
_entity.pdbx_description
1 polymer ?
#
loop_
_entity_poly.entity_id
_entity_poly.type
_entity_poly.pdbx_seq_one_letter_code
_entity_poly.pdbx_strand_id
1 'polypeptide(L)'
;ISQKLYVMSIVPSANKKSVLCCSEKDLVGDLPGARYGHSINVVHSRGKTAVVLFGGRSFIPLNQRTTEKWNSVTDCQPLVYLIDLQFGCSTAYTIKEIQDGRCFHVSVSRNDTVYIIGGHTLESNIRPPNIYKIKVDLPLGSPNITCTVLQSHLSVSSAIVTHTSPDEFLIVGGYESDSQKRMICNKVSLSNDTIDIQEVETPDWTGDIKHSKTWFGADMGHGAVLFGIPGDNKNQNSDSSFFFYVLNLGGEEVLMQSCSQGSLEEQEDSMPLEDSEEFTFLGDGVFDDDTYNEDDEEDESVT
;
A
#
# COMPACT_ATOMS: atom_id res chain seq x y z
N ILE A 1 0.42 -2.42 15.23
CA ILE A 1 0.09 -1.38 14.22
C ILE A 1 0.64 -0.05 14.70
N SER A 2 1.29 0.72 13.83
CA SER A 2 1.89 2.02 14.18
C SER A 2 0.93 3.17 13.83
N GLN A 3 1.09 4.30 14.52
CA GLN A 3 0.47 5.59 14.18
C GLN A 3 1.48 6.62 13.65
N LYS A 4 2.75 6.23 13.57
CA LYS A 4 3.85 7.09 13.15
C LYS A 4 3.85 7.21 11.62
N LEU A 5 4.20 8.40 11.14
CA LEU A 5 4.40 8.66 9.72
C LEU A 5 5.89 8.60 9.41
N TYR A 6 6.27 7.80 8.42
CA TYR A 6 7.65 7.72 7.95
C TYR A 6 7.75 8.25 6.53
N VAL A 7 8.75 9.11 6.28
CA VAL A 7 9.12 9.58 4.95
C VAL A 7 10.38 8.85 4.52
N MET A 8 10.24 8.05 3.47
CA MET A 8 11.34 7.32 2.83
C MET A 8 11.85 8.12 1.64
N SER A 9 13.17 8.30 1.53
CA SER A 9 13.82 8.94 0.40
C SER A 9 15.08 8.19 -0.01
N ILE A 10 15.50 8.37 -1.27
CA ILE A 10 16.77 7.82 -1.77
C ILE A 10 17.81 8.94 -1.72
N VAL A 11 18.92 8.68 -1.04
CA VAL A 11 20.07 9.57 -1.03
C VAL A 11 20.93 9.26 -2.26
N PRO A 12 21.14 10.22 -3.18
CA PRO A 12 21.96 9.99 -4.35
C PRO A 12 23.38 9.59 -3.94
N SER A 13 23.87 8.48 -4.50
CA SER A 13 25.21 7.96 -4.27
C SER A 13 25.93 7.85 -5.61
N ALA A 14 27.23 8.13 -5.63
CA ALA A 14 28.05 7.98 -6.83
C ALA A 14 28.25 6.50 -7.23
N ASN A 15 27.99 5.57 -6.31
CA ASN A 15 28.08 4.13 -6.53
C ASN A 15 26.69 3.54 -6.84
N LYS A 16 26.63 2.37 -7.48
CA LYS A 16 25.37 1.63 -7.75
C LYS A 16 24.57 1.22 -6.49
N LYS A 17 25.13 1.42 -5.29
CA LYS A 17 24.46 1.13 -4.01
C LYS A 17 23.60 2.33 -3.59
N SER A 18 22.29 2.14 -3.63
CA SER A 18 21.31 3.11 -3.12
C SER A 18 21.33 3.14 -1.59
N VAL A 19 21.34 4.34 -1.01
CA VAL A 19 21.15 4.54 0.42
C VAL A 19 19.74 5.08 0.63
N LEU A 20 18.95 4.38 1.46
CA LEU A 20 17.62 4.82 1.84
C LEU A 20 17.69 5.62 3.14
N CYS A 21 17.07 6.80 3.15
CA CYS A 21 16.87 7.59 4.35
C CYS A 21 15.41 7.47 4.79
N CYS A 22 15.21 6.88 5.98
CA CYS A 22 13.94 6.84 6.67
C CYS A 22 13.92 7.94 7.72
N SER A 23 12.95 8.84 7.66
CA SER A 23 12.73 9.86 8.68
C SER A 23 11.34 9.73 9.26
N GLU A 24 11.23 9.69 10.59
CA GLU A 24 9.95 9.81 11.27
C GLU A 24 9.50 11.27 11.21
N LYS A 25 8.25 11.50 10.77
CA LYS A 25 7.63 12.82 10.76
C LYS A 25 6.66 12.92 11.92
N ASP A 26 6.97 13.81 12.86
CA ASP A 26 6.05 14.15 13.94
C ASP A 26 4.81 14.86 13.40
N LEU A 27 3.66 14.39 13.84
CA LEU A 27 2.37 14.96 13.50
C LEU A 27 1.72 15.59 14.74
N VAL A 28 1.05 16.72 14.54
CA VAL A 28 0.26 17.44 15.57
C VAL A 28 -1.15 17.75 15.07
N GLY A 29 -2.09 18.00 15.99
CA GLY A 29 -3.49 18.28 15.65
C GLY A 29 -4.37 17.02 15.74
N ASP A 30 -5.27 16.84 14.77
CA ASP A 30 -6.19 15.71 14.76
C ASP A 30 -5.50 14.48 14.17
N LEU A 31 -4.90 13.66 15.03
CA LEU A 31 -4.06 12.54 14.59
C LEU A 31 -4.91 11.32 14.20
N PRO A 32 -4.65 10.69 13.04
CA PRO A 32 -5.23 9.40 12.76
C PRO A 32 -4.67 8.37 13.74
N GLY A 33 -5.56 7.69 14.49
CA GLY A 33 -5.15 6.56 15.33
C GLY A 33 -4.50 5.43 14.52
N ALA A 34 -3.72 4.57 15.20
CA ALA A 34 -2.98 3.46 14.60
C ALA A 34 -3.91 2.54 13.78
N ARG A 35 -3.56 2.30 12.51
CA ARG A 35 -4.42 1.60 11.55
C ARG A 35 -3.65 0.93 10.42
N TYR A 36 -4.31 0.03 9.70
CA TYR A 36 -3.77 -0.67 8.52
C TYR A 36 -4.84 -0.81 7.44
N GLY A 37 -4.43 -1.07 6.19
CA GLY A 37 -5.33 -1.15 5.04
C GLY A 37 -6.05 0.17 4.70
N HIS A 38 -5.48 1.30 5.16
CA HIS A 38 -5.88 2.64 4.75
C HIS A 38 -5.11 3.07 3.50
N SER A 39 -5.50 4.19 2.90
CA SER A 39 -4.71 4.82 1.83
C SER A 39 -4.16 6.17 2.25
N ILE A 40 -3.06 6.56 1.60
CA ILE A 40 -2.41 7.87 1.73
C ILE A 40 -2.09 8.37 0.32
N ASN A 41 -2.49 9.59 -0.02
CA ASN A 41 -2.29 10.18 -1.35
C ASN A 41 -1.79 11.61 -1.21
N VAL A 42 -0.87 12.01 -2.08
CA VAL A 42 -0.41 13.40 -2.15
C VAL A 42 -1.31 14.16 -3.12
N VAL A 43 -1.77 15.35 -2.72
CA VAL A 43 -2.54 16.27 -3.56
C VAL A 43 -1.81 17.59 -3.72
N HIS A 44 -2.00 18.21 -4.88
CA HIS A 44 -1.41 19.48 -5.27
C HIS A 44 -2.52 20.45 -5.66
N SER A 45 -2.62 21.56 -4.92
CA SER A 45 -3.66 22.57 -5.13
C SER A 45 -3.08 23.96 -4.95
N ARG A 46 -3.25 24.83 -5.96
CA ARG A 46 -2.75 26.23 -5.97
C ARG A 46 -1.26 26.37 -5.62
N GLY A 47 -0.43 25.42 -6.06
CA GLY A 47 1.01 25.40 -5.78
C GLY A 47 1.39 24.95 -4.37
N LYS A 48 0.42 24.48 -3.58
CA LYS A 48 0.63 23.85 -2.26
C LYS A 48 0.44 22.34 -2.37
N THR A 49 1.12 21.62 -1.49
CA THR A 49 1.04 20.17 -1.38
C THR A 49 0.47 19.78 -0.02
N ALA A 50 -0.42 18.80 -0.01
CA ALA A 50 -0.92 18.19 1.21
C ALA A 50 -1.09 16.69 1.00
N VAL A 51 -1.29 15.96 2.08
CA VAL A 51 -1.53 14.52 2.07
C VAL A 51 -2.95 14.25 2.54
N VAL A 52 -3.67 13.43 1.79
CA VAL A 52 -5.00 12.92 2.12
C VAL A 52 -4.87 11.49 2.62
N LEU A 53 -5.29 11.23 3.86
CA LEU A 53 -5.37 9.90 4.45
C LEU A 53 -6.83 9.51 4.70
N PHE A 54 -7.20 8.29 4.30
CA PHE A 54 -8.57 7.80 4.45
C PHE A 54 -8.65 6.30 4.77
N GLY A 55 -9.61 5.96 5.64
CA GLY A 55 -10.03 4.58 5.91
C GLY A 55 -9.08 3.79 6.79
N GLY A 56 -9.08 2.47 6.58
CA GLY A 56 -8.33 1.46 7.31
C GLY A 56 -9.10 0.82 8.46
N ARG A 57 -8.45 -0.15 9.08
CA ARG A 57 -8.89 -0.84 10.29
C ARG A 57 -7.94 -0.61 11.43
N SER A 58 -8.48 -0.65 12.63
CA SER A 58 -7.74 -0.61 13.88
C SER A 58 -8.20 -1.76 14.78
N PHE A 59 -7.43 -2.08 15.81
CA PHE A 59 -7.93 -2.96 16.87
C PHE A 59 -9.12 -2.29 17.56
N ILE A 60 -10.02 -3.10 18.11
CA ILE A 60 -11.10 -2.57 18.95
C ILE A 60 -10.51 -1.70 20.09
N PRO A 61 -11.18 -0.59 20.47
CA PRO A 61 -10.71 0.30 21.51
C PRO A 61 -10.34 -0.43 22.80
N LEU A 62 -9.32 0.04 23.51
CA LEU A 62 -8.78 -0.63 24.71
C LEU A 62 -9.86 -0.91 25.78
N ASN A 63 -10.80 0.02 25.97
CA ASN A 63 -11.91 -0.12 26.91
C ASN A 63 -12.94 -1.21 26.51
N GLN A 64 -12.90 -1.71 25.28
CA GLN A 64 -13.76 -2.79 24.77
C GLN A 64 -12.97 -4.08 24.51
N ARG A 65 -11.65 -4.07 24.70
CA ARG A 65 -10.76 -5.19 24.37
C ARG A 65 -10.68 -6.17 25.53
N THR A 66 -10.92 -7.44 25.22
CA THR A 66 -10.70 -8.57 26.14
C THR A 66 -9.59 -9.47 25.58
N THR A 67 -9.08 -10.40 26.40
CA THR A 67 -8.13 -11.42 25.95
C THR A 67 -8.72 -12.29 24.83
N GLU A 68 -10.02 -12.59 24.89
CA GLU A 68 -10.73 -13.35 23.85
C GLU A 68 -10.88 -12.59 22.53
N LYS A 69 -11.05 -11.26 22.59
CA LYS A 69 -11.18 -10.38 21.42
C LYS A 69 -9.90 -9.60 21.13
N TRP A 70 -8.75 -10.11 21.59
CA TRP A 70 -7.50 -9.36 21.53
C TRP A 70 -7.17 -8.97 20.10
N ASN A 71 -7.30 -9.88 19.14
CA ASN A 71 -6.98 -9.59 17.73
C ASN A 71 -8.18 -9.10 16.92
N SER A 72 -9.32 -8.79 17.56
CA SER A 72 -10.49 -8.27 16.87
C SER A 72 -10.25 -6.84 16.39
N VAL A 73 -10.74 -6.54 15.18
CA VAL A 73 -10.58 -5.26 14.52
C VAL A 73 -11.93 -4.63 14.20
N THR A 74 -11.94 -3.31 14.03
CA THR A 74 -13.07 -2.53 13.54
C THR A 74 -12.60 -1.62 12.42
N ASP A 75 -13.49 -1.26 11.50
CA ASP A 75 -13.19 -0.18 10.56
C ASP A 75 -13.01 1.13 11.34
N CYS A 76 -12.06 1.94 10.89
CA CYS A 76 -11.85 3.27 11.45
C CYS A 76 -13.03 4.18 11.11
N GLN A 77 -13.25 5.20 11.93
CA GLN A 77 -14.24 6.24 11.62
C GLN A 77 -13.99 6.82 10.21
N PRO A 78 -15.05 7.12 9.43
CA PRO A 78 -14.98 7.59 8.05
C PRO A 78 -14.55 9.07 7.95
N LEU A 79 -13.44 9.41 8.59
CA LEU A 79 -12.84 10.73 8.57
C LEU A 79 -11.77 10.79 7.46
N VAL A 80 -11.72 11.92 6.77
CA VAL A 80 -10.64 12.27 5.86
C VAL A 80 -9.66 13.16 6.60
N TYR A 81 -8.40 12.73 6.67
CA TYR A 81 -7.34 13.50 7.30
C TYR A 81 -6.56 14.24 6.22
N LEU A 82 -6.40 15.55 6.42
CA LEU A 82 -5.52 16.37 5.61
C LEU A 82 -4.26 16.68 6.42
N ILE A 83 -3.11 16.27 5.90
CA ILE A 83 -1.82 16.37 6.58
C ILE A 83 -0.91 17.28 5.75
N ASP A 84 -0.44 18.35 6.37
CA ASP A 84 0.61 19.21 5.82
C ASP A 84 1.98 18.63 6.21
N LEU A 85 2.74 18.12 5.24
CA LEU A 85 4.06 17.55 5.49
C LEU A 85 5.15 18.58 5.81
N GLN A 86 4.95 19.85 5.46
CA GLN A 86 5.90 20.91 5.78
C GLN A 86 5.90 21.15 7.29
N PHE A 87 4.72 21.34 7.87
CA PHE A 87 4.57 21.68 9.29
C PHE A 87 4.20 20.50 10.19
N GLY A 88 3.83 19.34 9.63
CA GLY A 88 3.36 18.19 10.40
C GLY A 88 1.94 18.37 10.95
N CYS A 89 1.15 19.30 10.44
CA CYS A 89 -0.20 19.57 10.94
C CYS A 89 -1.22 18.62 10.29
N SER A 90 -1.99 17.90 11.11
CA SER A 90 -3.10 17.06 10.70
C SER A 90 -4.44 17.68 11.11
N THR A 91 -5.42 17.64 10.21
CA THR A 91 -6.79 18.07 10.49
C THR A 91 -7.77 17.02 9.97
N ALA A 92 -8.75 16.65 10.80
CA ALA A 92 -9.75 15.65 10.44
C ALA A 92 -11.03 16.32 9.91
N TYR A 93 -11.57 15.78 8.81
CA TYR A 93 -12.78 16.27 8.16
C TYR A 93 -13.85 15.19 8.13
N THR A 94 -15.03 15.54 8.65
CA THR A 94 -16.25 14.74 8.48
C THR A 94 -16.92 15.12 7.16
N ILE A 95 -17.05 14.15 6.26
CA ILE A 95 -17.63 14.33 4.93
C ILE A 95 -18.99 13.66 4.87
N LYS A 96 -20.05 14.41 4.51
CA LYS A 96 -21.44 13.92 4.55
C LYS A 96 -21.70 12.75 3.62
N GLU A 97 -20.95 12.66 2.53
CA GLU A 97 -21.06 11.60 1.53
C GLU A 97 -20.45 10.26 2.01
N ILE A 98 -19.59 10.28 3.04
CA ILE A 98 -18.86 9.12 3.54
C ILE A 98 -19.39 8.76 4.93
N GLN A 99 -20.29 7.78 4.99
CA GLN A 99 -20.97 7.37 6.22
C GLN A 99 -20.35 6.13 6.87
N ASP A 100 -19.71 5.28 6.06
CA ASP A 100 -19.16 4.00 6.51
C ASP A 100 -17.63 3.98 6.40
N GLY A 101 -17.00 3.33 7.38
CA GLY A 101 -15.57 3.04 7.32
C GLY A 101 -15.24 2.09 6.17
N ARG A 102 -14.08 2.27 5.53
CA ARG A 102 -13.59 1.39 4.46
C ARG A 102 -12.16 0.99 4.68
N CYS A 103 -11.84 -0.24 4.30
CA CYS A 103 -10.49 -0.78 4.35
C CYS A 103 -10.15 -1.51 3.05
N PHE A 104 -8.88 -1.55 2.69
CA PHE A 104 -8.37 -2.21 1.49
C PHE A 104 -9.01 -1.71 0.18
N HIS A 105 -9.39 -0.44 0.13
CA HIS A 105 -9.82 0.23 -1.09
C HIS A 105 -8.62 0.57 -1.98
N VAL A 106 -8.90 0.71 -3.26
CA VAL A 106 -7.98 1.33 -4.22
C VAL A 106 -8.05 2.85 -4.03
N SER A 107 -6.90 3.53 -4.15
CA SER A 107 -6.87 4.97 -4.27
C SER A 107 -5.93 5.42 -5.37
N VAL A 108 -6.40 6.35 -6.20
CA VAL A 108 -5.58 7.06 -7.19
C VAL A 108 -5.77 8.55 -7.00
N SER A 109 -4.74 9.35 -7.27
CA SER A 109 -4.82 10.80 -7.14
C SER A 109 -4.27 11.48 -8.38
N ARG A 110 -4.84 12.64 -8.70
CA ARG A 110 -4.40 13.52 -9.78
C ARG A 110 -4.62 14.96 -9.35
N ASN A 111 -3.55 15.75 -9.35
CA ASN A 111 -3.58 17.14 -8.91
C ASN A 111 -4.22 17.28 -7.52
N ASP A 112 -5.38 17.95 -7.44
CA ASP A 112 -6.10 18.28 -6.21
C ASP A 112 -7.16 17.24 -5.82
N THR A 113 -7.25 16.13 -6.56
CA THR A 113 -8.36 15.17 -6.46
C THR A 113 -7.85 13.76 -6.16
N VAL A 114 -8.51 13.08 -5.21
CA VAL A 114 -8.29 11.68 -4.87
C VAL A 114 -9.57 10.89 -5.18
N TYR A 115 -9.43 9.76 -5.86
CA TYR A 115 -10.50 8.81 -6.11
C TYR A 115 -10.30 7.57 -5.24
N ILE A 116 -11.26 7.31 -4.35
CA ILE A 116 -11.31 6.10 -3.53
C ILE A 116 -12.29 5.12 -4.16
N ILE A 117 -11.80 3.95 -4.57
CA ILE A 117 -12.53 2.99 -5.40
C ILE A 117 -12.66 1.66 -4.64
N GLY A 118 -13.88 1.14 -4.56
CA GLY A 118 -14.15 -0.13 -3.88
C GLY A 118 -13.84 -0.08 -2.39
N GLY A 119 -13.13 -1.11 -1.92
CA GLY A 119 -12.84 -1.38 -0.51
C GLY A 119 -13.83 -2.35 0.09
N HIS A 120 -13.60 -2.67 1.35
CA HIS A 120 -14.43 -3.58 2.14
C HIS A 120 -14.86 -2.91 3.44
N THR A 121 -16.15 -3.03 3.75
CA THR A 121 -16.76 -2.57 5.02
C THR A 121 -17.00 -3.80 5.89
N LEU A 122 -16.34 -3.85 7.06
CA LEU A 122 -16.37 -4.98 7.99
C LEU A 122 -17.76 -5.23 8.58
N GLU A 123 -18.45 -4.17 9.02
CA GLU A 123 -19.72 -4.30 9.73
C GLU A 123 -20.81 -4.92 8.85
N SER A 124 -20.89 -4.49 7.59
CA SER A 124 -21.86 -5.00 6.62
C SER A 124 -21.36 -6.19 5.80
N ASN A 125 -20.05 -6.47 5.83
CA ASN A 125 -19.35 -7.44 4.98
C ASN A 125 -19.58 -7.20 3.47
N ILE A 126 -19.59 -5.92 3.05
CA ILE A 126 -19.88 -5.50 1.68
C ILE A 126 -18.65 -4.86 1.05
N ARG A 127 -18.49 -5.07 -0.27
CA ARG A 127 -17.56 -4.35 -1.14
C ARG A 127 -18.33 -3.35 -1.99
N PRO A 128 -18.53 -2.11 -1.53
CA PRO A 128 -19.43 -1.19 -2.20
C PRO A 128 -18.80 -0.70 -3.52
N PRO A 129 -19.55 -0.69 -4.65
CA PRO A 129 -18.98 -0.41 -5.96
C PRO A 129 -18.86 1.08 -6.29
N ASN A 130 -19.23 1.98 -5.37
CA ASN A 130 -19.16 3.43 -5.58
C ASN A 130 -17.75 3.98 -5.36
N ILE A 131 -17.48 5.09 -6.02
CA ILE A 131 -16.23 5.84 -5.95
C ILE A 131 -16.46 7.12 -5.17
N TYR A 132 -15.62 7.41 -4.19
CA TYR A 132 -15.55 8.73 -3.59
C TYR A 132 -14.52 9.57 -4.32
N LYS A 133 -14.98 10.61 -5.02
CA LYS A 133 -14.13 11.64 -5.60
C LYS A 133 -13.98 12.76 -4.57
N ILE A 134 -12.84 12.80 -3.90
CA ILE A 134 -12.50 13.80 -2.89
C ILE A 134 -11.65 14.88 -3.55
N LYS A 135 -12.11 16.13 -3.52
CA LYS A 135 -11.40 17.29 -4.07
C LYS A 135 -10.94 18.20 -2.95
N VAL A 136 -9.69 18.65 -3.00
CA VAL A 136 -9.03 19.44 -1.96
C VAL A 136 -8.57 20.78 -2.52
N ASP A 137 -9.19 21.87 -2.07
CA ASP A 137 -8.73 23.23 -2.36
C ASP A 137 -7.88 23.77 -1.21
N LEU A 138 -6.68 24.27 -1.51
CA LEU A 138 -5.73 24.81 -0.54
C LEU A 138 -5.53 26.33 -0.73
N PRO A 139 -6.52 27.18 -0.39
CA PRO A 139 -6.37 28.64 -0.44
C PRO A 139 -5.36 29.14 0.61
N LEU A 140 -5.15 30.46 0.70
CA LEU A 140 -4.34 31.05 1.77
C LEU A 140 -4.96 30.88 3.17
N GLY A 141 -6.29 30.72 3.24
CA GLY A 141 -7.02 30.45 4.48
C GLY A 141 -7.17 28.95 4.78
N SER A 142 -8.32 28.57 5.33
CA SER A 142 -8.64 27.18 5.63
C SER A 142 -8.80 26.33 4.36
N PRO A 143 -8.26 25.10 4.34
CA PRO A 143 -8.55 24.13 3.29
C PRO A 143 -10.05 23.91 3.13
N ASN A 144 -10.47 23.60 1.90
CA ASN A 144 -11.83 23.18 1.60
C ASN A 144 -11.80 21.79 0.98
N ILE A 145 -12.61 20.87 1.50
CA ILE A 145 -12.69 19.50 1.03
C ILE A 145 -14.13 19.23 0.62
N THR A 146 -14.30 18.76 -0.61
CA THR A 146 -15.60 18.31 -1.12
C THR A 146 -15.51 16.86 -1.56
N CYS A 147 -16.63 16.14 -1.47
CA CYS A 147 -16.72 14.78 -1.95
C CYS A 147 -17.91 14.65 -2.89
N THR A 148 -17.73 13.92 -3.99
CA THR A 148 -18.81 13.53 -4.89
C THR A 148 -18.81 12.01 -5.01
N VAL A 149 -19.98 11.39 -4.84
CA VAL A 149 -20.13 9.94 -5.00
C VAL A 149 -20.41 9.64 -6.47
N LEU A 150 -19.52 8.89 -7.11
CA LEU A 150 -19.70 8.42 -8.48
C LEU A 150 -20.11 6.95 -8.45
N GLN A 151 -21.01 6.58 -9.36
CA GLN A 151 -21.37 5.18 -9.57
C GLN A 151 -20.27 4.49 -10.37
N SER A 152 -19.90 3.30 -9.95
CA SER A 152 -19.03 2.39 -10.69
C SER A 152 -19.59 0.98 -10.53
N HIS A 153 -19.11 0.07 -11.37
CA HIS A 153 -19.43 -1.36 -11.30
C HIS A 153 -18.30 -2.16 -10.66
N LEU A 154 -17.23 -1.49 -10.22
CA LEU A 154 -16.04 -2.12 -9.66
C LEU A 154 -16.19 -2.38 -8.15
N SER A 155 -16.78 -3.53 -7.82
CA SER A 155 -16.82 -4.07 -6.46
C SER A 155 -15.56 -4.89 -6.20
N VAL A 156 -14.57 -4.30 -5.52
CA VAL A 156 -13.29 -4.97 -5.27
C VAL A 156 -12.67 -4.51 -3.95
N SER A 157 -11.95 -5.41 -3.28
CA SER A 157 -11.05 -5.08 -2.15
C SER A 157 -9.66 -5.67 -2.37
N SER A 158 -8.65 -5.04 -1.80
CA SER A 158 -7.24 -5.50 -1.82
C SER A 158 -6.67 -5.68 -3.24
N ALA A 159 -7.17 -4.90 -4.19
CA ALA A 159 -6.59 -4.86 -5.53
C ALA A 159 -5.30 -4.05 -5.52
N ILE A 160 -4.44 -4.34 -6.49
CA ILE A 160 -3.17 -3.67 -6.68
C ILE A 160 -3.37 -2.62 -7.76
N VAL A 161 -2.77 -1.44 -7.56
CA VAL A 161 -2.80 -0.33 -8.51
C VAL A 161 -1.39 -0.10 -9.01
N THR A 162 -1.19 -0.11 -10.32
CA THR A 162 0.07 0.29 -10.95
C THR A 162 -0.18 1.43 -11.93
N HIS A 163 0.79 2.33 -12.06
CA HIS A 163 0.72 3.43 -13.02
C HIS A 163 1.32 2.98 -14.36
N THR A 164 0.62 3.23 -15.47
CA THR A 164 1.14 2.95 -16.82
C THR A 164 1.56 4.24 -17.53
N SER A 165 0.90 5.35 -17.24
CA SER A 165 1.24 6.69 -17.71
C SER A 165 0.79 7.73 -16.65
N PRO A 166 1.13 9.02 -16.77
CA PRO A 166 0.86 10.01 -15.72
C PRO A 166 -0.60 10.08 -15.24
N ASP A 167 -1.55 9.84 -16.15
CA ASP A 167 -2.99 9.94 -15.92
C ASP A 167 -3.71 8.59 -16.11
N GLU A 168 -2.97 7.49 -16.30
CA GLU A 168 -3.53 6.15 -16.51
C GLU A 168 -2.94 5.13 -15.55
N PHE A 169 -3.83 4.33 -14.98
CA PHE A 169 -3.53 3.31 -13.99
C PHE A 169 -4.15 1.98 -14.41
N LEU A 170 -3.61 0.89 -13.91
CA LEU A 170 -4.22 -0.44 -13.97
C LEU A 170 -4.56 -0.90 -12.56
N ILE A 171 -5.80 -1.37 -12.39
CA ILE A 171 -6.25 -2.10 -11.22
C ILE A 171 -6.21 -3.59 -11.56
N VAL A 172 -5.42 -4.34 -10.80
CA VAL A 172 -5.18 -5.76 -11.02
C VAL A 172 -5.48 -6.55 -9.75
N GLY A 173 -6.18 -7.67 -9.92
CA GLY A 173 -6.44 -8.62 -8.86
C GLY A 173 -7.38 -8.10 -7.76
N GLY A 174 -7.16 -8.59 -6.53
CA GLY A 174 -8.05 -8.34 -5.39
C GLY A 174 -9.17 -9.37 -5.27
N TYR A 175 -10.26 -8.99 -4.60
CA TYR A 175 -11.36 -9.90 -4.23
C TYR A 175 -12.71 -9.24 -4.47
N GLU A 176 -13.63 -9.98 -5.10
CA GLU A 176 -15.03 -9.58 -5.34
C GLU A 176 -15.92 -10.04 -4.18
N SER A 177 -15.55 -11.13 -3.52
CA SER A 177 -16.16 -11.64 -2.29
C SER A 177 -15.11 -12.36 -1.44
N ASP A 178 -15.48 -12.81 -0.24
CA ASP A 178 -14.54 -13.49 0.68
C ASP A 178 -14.05 -14.84 0.14
N SER A 179 -14.73 -15.40 -0.86
CA SER A 179 -14.39 -16.67 -1.51
C SER A 179 -14.00 -16.52 -2.98
N GLN A 180 -14.06 -15.31 -3.56
CA GLN A 180 -13.85 -15.10 -4.99
C GLN A 180 -12.80 -14.02 -5.23
N LYS A 181 -11.68 -14.44 -5.82
CA LYS A 181 -10.64 -13.53 -6.36
C LYS A 181 -11.18 -12.83 -7.60
N ARG A 182 -10.76 -11.58 -7.80
CA ARG A 182 -11.09 -10.81 -9.00
C ARG A 182 -10.09 -11.10 -10.12
N MET A 183 -10.50 -11.85 -11.15
CA MET A 183 -9.61 -12.24 -12.25
C MET A 183 -9.51 -11.19 -13.37
N ILE A 184 -10.45 -10.24 -13.40
CA ILE A 184 -10.54 -9.18 -14.42
C ILE A 184 -9.64 -8.00 -14.00
N CYS A 185 -8.95 -7.42 -14.97
CA CYS A 185 -8.15 -6.21 -14.79
C CYS A 185 -8.91 -5.00 -15.35
N ASN A 186 -8.66 -3.82 -14.78
CA ASN A 186 -9.29 -2.58 -15.23
C ASN A 186 -8.25 -1.50 -15.52
N LYS A 187 -8.40 -0.81 -16.64
CA LYS A 187 -7.70 0.44 -16.92
C LYS A 187 -8.51 1.60 -16.35
N VAL A 188 -7.84 2.47 -15.61
CA VAL A 188 -8.40 3.70 -15.05
C VAL A 188 -7.73 4.88 -15.73
N SER A 189 -8.51 5.69 -16.43
CA SER A 189 -8.03 6.91 -17.07
C SER A 189 -8.61 8.13 -16.34
N LEU A 190 -7.73 9.00 -15.86
CA LEU A 190 -8.11 10.23 -15.16
C LEU A 190 -8.04 11.41 -16.13
N SER A 191 -9.12 12.19 -16.21
CA SER A 191 -9.12 13.48 -16.88
C SER A 191 -9.25 14.62 -15.85
N ASN A 192 -9.38 15.87 -16.31
CA ASN A 192 -9.45 17.04 -15.43
C ASN A 192 -10.51 16.94 -14.33
N ASP A 193 -11.67 16.35 -14.61
CA ASP A 193 -12.71 16.21 -13.58
C ASP A 193 -13.50 14.90 -13.70
N THR A 194 -13.05 13.96 -14.54
CA THR A 194 -13.70 12.66 -14.74
C THR A 194 -12.73 11.52 -14.51
N ILE A 195 -13.30 10.38 -14.12
CA ILE A 195 -12.63 9.09 -14.04
C ILE A 195 -13.36 8.16 -15.00
N ASP A 196 -12.61 7.47 -15.85
CA ASP A 196 -13.13 6.42 -16.73
C ASP A 196 -12.48 5.09 -16.33
N ILE A 197 -13.30 4.04 -16.23
CA ILE A 197 -12.85 2.71 -15.83
C ILE A 197 -13.31 1.72 -16.88
N GLN A 198 -12.36 1.11 -17.57
CA GLN A 198 -12.60 0.13 -18.63
C GLN A 198 -12.04 -1.22 -18.23
N GLU A 199 -12.74 -2.30 -18.53
CA GLU A 199 -12.16 -3.64 -18.43
C GLU A 199 -11.11 -3.82 -19.54
N VAL A 200 -9.97 -4.40 -19.19
CA VAL A 200 -8.95 -4.78 -20.16
C VAL A 200 -8.98 -6.28 -20.40
N GLU A 201 -8.31 -6.72 -21.47
CA GLU A 201 -8.17 -8.14 -21.76
C GLU A 201 -7.62 -8.88 -20.53
N THR A 202 -8.30 -9.96 -20.15
CA THR A 202 -7.93 -10.72 -18.97
C THR A 202 -6.61 -11.45 -19.25
N PRO A 203 -5.59 -11.33 -18.37
CA PRO A 203 -4.36 -12.08 -18.53
C PRO A 203 -4.62 -13.58 -18.59
N ASP A 204 -3.79 -14.32 -19.33
CA ASP A 204 -3.86 -15.78 -19.31
C ASP A 204 -3.29 -16.33 -18.00
N TRP A 205 -4.12 -16.31 -16.96
CA TRP A 205 -3.75 -16.78 -15.64
C TRP A 205 -3.41 -18.27 -15.66
N THR A 206 -2.29 -18.64 -15.05
CA THR A 206 -1.89 -20.04 -14.90
C THR A 206 -2.92 -20.82 -14.07
N GLY A 207 -2.89 -22.16 -14.20
CA GLY A 207 -3.73 -23.04 -13.40
C GLY A 207 -3.58 -22.78 -11.90
N ASP A 208 -2.35 -22.59 -11.41
CA ASP A 208 -2.09 -22.39 -9.99
C ASP A 208 -2.72 -21.09 -9.46
N ILE A 209 -2.62 -19.99 -10.22
CA ILE A 209 -3.28 -18.71 -9.86
C ILE A 209 -4.80 -18.87 -9.87
N LYS A 210 -5.36 -19.55 -10.88
CA LYS A 210 -6.81 -19.80 -10.99
C LYS A 210 -7.33 -20.59 -9.78
N HIS A 211 -6.64 -21.67 -9.40
CA HIS A 211 -7.06 -22.57 -8.32
C HIS A 211 -6.70 -22.07 -6.91
N SER A 212 -5.70 -21.20 -6.75
CA SER A 212 -5.33 -20.66 -5.45
C SER A 212 -6.52 -19.92 -4.81
N LYS A 213 -6.77 -20.13 -3.52
CA LYS A 213 -7.83 -19.42 -2.80
C LYS A 213 -7.49 -17.95 -2.58
N THR A 214 -6.20 -17.63 -2.40
CA THR A 214 -5.74 -16.29 -2.07
C THR A 214 -4.57 -15.89 -2.95
N TRP A 215 -4.41 -14.58 -3.09
CA TRP A 215 -3.22 -13.95 -3.65
C TRP A 215 -2.94 -12.65 -2.90
N PHE A 216 -1.72 -12.19 -3.04
CA PHE A 216 -1.29 -10.86 -2.61
C PHE A 216 -0.25 -10.37 -3.59
N GLY A 217 0.13 -9.10 -3.46
CA GLY A 217 1.10 -8.53 -4.38
C GLY A 217 1.29 -7.05 -4.16
N ALA A 218 2.13 -6.48 -5.00
CA ALA A 218 2.46 -5.06 -4.95
C ALA A 218 2.79 -4.54 -6.35
N ASP A 219 2.63 -3.22 -6.50
CA ASP A 219 3.10 -2.48 -7.67
C ASP A 219 4.64 -2.55 -7.75
N MET A 220 5.17 -2.87 -8.93
CA MET A 220 6.60 -2.76 -9.23
C MET A 220 6.93 -1.47 -9.99
N GLY A 221 5.93 -0.65 -10.30
CA GLY A 221 6.01 0.53 -11.15
C GLY A 221 5.85 0.20 -12.63
N HIS A 222 5.62 1.24 -13.44
CA HIS A 222 5.61 1.16 -14.91
C HIS A 222 4.69 0.07 -15.50
N GLY A 223 3.54 -0.20 -14.88
CA GLY A 223 2.58 -1.20 -15.35
C GLY A 223 2.91 -2.64 -14.99
N ALA A 224 3.98 -2.89 -14.22
CA ALA A 224 4.36 -4.20 -13.73
C ALA A 224 3.83 -4.44 -12.30
N VAL A 225 3.34 -5.65 -12.04
CA VAL A 225 2.79 -6.07 -10.75
C VAL A 225 3.40 -7.41 -10.35
N LEU A 226 3.88 -7.49 -9.11
CA LEU A 226 4.31 -8.75 -8.50
C LEU A 226 3.13 -9.40 -7.78
N PHE A 227 2.88 -10.67 -8.05
CA PHE A 227 1.90 -11.52 -7.39
C PHE A 227 2.58 -12.63 -6.58
N GLY A 228 1.99 -12.98 -5.45
CA GLY A 228 2.30 -14.16 -4.66
C GLY A 228 1.04 -14.99 -4.40
N ILE A 229 1.15 -16.32 -4.53
CA ILE A 229 0.13 -17.28 -4.12
C ILE A 229 0.75 -18.29 -3.14
N PRO A 230 0.01 -18.77 -2.13
CA PRO A 230 0.49 -19.84 -1.27
C PRO A 230 0.68 -21.14 -2.06
N GLY A 231 1.75 -21.88 -1.76
CA GLY A 231 1.93 -23.23 -2.29
C GLY A 231 0.93 -24.23 -1.72
N ASP A 232 0.62 -25.29 -2.47
CA ASP A 232 -0.25 -26.36 -1.97
C ASP A 232 0.53 -27.28 -1.02
N ASN A 233 0.19 -27.23 0.27
CA ASN A 233 0.80 -28.05 1.33
C ASN A 233 0.59 -29.56 1.17
N LYS A 234 -0.21 -30.02 0.19
CA LYS A 234 -0.46 -31.45 -0.03
C LYS A 234 0.75 -32.22 -0.56
N ASN A 235 1.72 -31.54 -1.17
CA ASN A 235 3.00 -32.14 -1.57
C ASN A 235 4.09 -31.66 -0.61
N GLN A 236 4.49 -32.50 0.34
CA GLN A 236 5.51 -32.22 1.37
C GLN A 236 6.94 -31.94 0.83
N ASN A 237 7.11 -31.74 -0.48
CA ASN A 237 8.39 -31.64 -1.18
C ASN A 237 8.60 -30.31 -1.96
N SER A 238 7.73 -29.31 -1.81
CA SER A 238 8.01 -27.97 -2.37
C SER A 238 8.68 -27.08 -1.32
N ASP A 239 9.95 -26.73 -1.53
CA ASP A 239 10.75 -25.88 -0.63
C ASP A 239 10.23 -24.42 -0.49
N SER A 240 9.24 -24.02 -1.29
CA SER A 240 8.69 -22.66 -1.30
C SER A 240 7.27 -22.62 -0.72
N SER A 241 7.08 -21.80 0.32
CA SER A 241 5.77 -21.52 0.91
C SER A 241 4.89 -20.65 -0.01
N PHE A 242 5.50 -19.95 -0.96
CA PHE A 242 4.82 -19.08 -1.92
C PHE A 242 5.43 -19.20 -3.32
N PHE A 243 4.58 -19.11 -4.34
CA PHE A 243 4.96 -18.95 -5.74
C PHE A 243 4.74 -17.50 -6.16
N PHE A 244 5.73 -16.93 -6.85
CA PHE A 244 5.69 -15.53 -7.30
C PHE A 244 5.60 -15.42 -8.82
N TYR A 245 4.84 -14.43 -9.29
CA TYR A 245 4.63 -14.14 -10.71
C TYR A 245 4.73 -12.65 -10.95
N VAL A 246 5.26 -12.26 -12.11
CA VAL A 246 5.24 -10.86 -12.56
C VAL A 246 4.24 -10.75 -13.71
N LEU A 247 3.25 -9.87 -13.55
CA LEU A 247 2.36 -9.48 -14.63
C LEU A 247 2.82 -8.11 -15.13
N ASN A 248 3.20 -8.04 -16.40
CA ASN A 248 3.53 -6.77 -17.05
C ASN A 248 2.45 -6.43 -18.09
N LEU A 249 1.76 -5.32 -17.85
CA LEU A 249 0.72 -4.78 -18.72
C LEU A 249 1.06 -3.35 -19.20
N GLY A 250 2.24 -2.84 -18.86
CA GLY A 250 2.79 -1.63 -19.47
C GLY A 250 3.16 -1.91 -20.92
N GLY A 251 2.75 -1.05 -21.85
CA GLY A 251 3.11 -1.18 -23.26
C GLY A 251 4.62 -1.28 -23.48
N GLU A 252 5.01 -2.02 -24.52
CA GLU A 252 6.39 -2.38 -24.88
C GLU A 252 7.40 -1.22 -24.74
N GLU A 253 8.27 -1.31 -23.73
CA GLU A 253 9.70 -1.34 -24.04
C GLU A 253 10.17 -2.78 -23.87
N VAL A 254 9.78 -3.63 -24.82
CA VAL A 254 10.71 -4.66 -25.27
C VAL A 254 11.84 -3.87 -25.91
N LEU A 255 12.76 -3.37 -25.08
CA LEU A 255 14.13 -3.17 -25.51
C LEU A 255 14.60 -4.58 -25.78
N MET A 256 14.30 -5.03 -27.00
CA MET A 256 14.77 -6.24 -27.60
C MET A 256 16.27 -6.03 -27.70
N GLN A 257 16.98 -6.23 -26.59
CA GLN A 257 18.40 -6.41 -26.60
C GLN A 257 18.60 -7.81 -27.17
N SER A 258 18.41 -7.88 -28.49
CA SER A 258 18.88 -8.94 -29.35
C SER A 258 20.39 -8.97 -29.18
N CYS A 259 20.86 -9.65 -28.13
CA CYS A 259 22.21 -10.16 -28.09
C CYS A 259 22.22 -11.40 -28.99
N SER A 260 22.06 -11.16 -30.29
CA SER A 260 22.51 -12.10 -31.31
C SER A 260 24.05 -12.07 -31.26
N GLN A 261 24.65 -13.02 -30.55
CA GLN A 261 26.00 -13.45 -30.86
C GLN A 261 26.00 -14.96 -31.00
N GLY A 262 26.19 -15.42 -32.25
CA GLY A 262 26.44 -16.81 -32.56
C GLY A 262 27.94 -17.15 -32.45
N SER A 263 28.21 -18.43 -32.12
CA SER A 263 29.48 -19.19 -32.30
C SER A 263 30.75 -18.61 -31.66
N LEU A 264 31.67 -19.36 -31.03
CA LEU A 264 31.93 -20.78 -30.80
C LEU A 264 32.93 -20.83 -29.61
N GLU A 265 32.91 -21.93 -28.86
CA GLU A 265 34.05 -22.56 -28.16
C GLU A 265 34.99 -21.65 -27.35
N GLU A 266 34.90 -21.70 -26.02
CA GLU A 266 35.87 -22.44 -25.17
C GLU A 266 35.47 -22.35 -23.70
N GLN A 267 35.70 -23.46 -23.03
CA GLN A 267 35.27 -23.82 -21.68
C GLN A 267 36.36 -23.38 -20.70
N GLU A 268 36.10 -22.37 -19.86
CA GLU A 268 36.85 -22.20 -18.61
C GLU A 268 35.93 -21.92 -17.43
N ASP A 269 36.06 -22.83 -16.47
CA ASP A 269 35.36 -22.98 -15.21
C ASP A 269 35.56 -21.73 -14.33
N SER A 270 34.48 -21.02 -14.01
CA SER A 270 34.51 -19.87 -13.09
C SER A 270 33.43 -20.08 -12.02
N MET A 271 33.89 -20.16 -10.78
CA MET A 271 33.12 -20.48 -9.57
C MET A 271 31.88 -19.58 -9.40
N PRO A 272 30.79 -20.07 -8.76
CA PRO A 272 29.60 -19.27 -8.54
C PRO A 272 29.91 -18.14 -7.57
N LEU A 273 29.62 -16.90 -7.98
CA LEU A 273 29.65 -15.73 -7.12
C LEU A 273 28.42 -15.78 -6.19
N GLU A 274 28.67 -16.03 -4.91
CA GLU A 274 27.68 -15.85 -3.83
C GLU A 274 27.45 -14.35 -3.60
N ASP A 275 26.49 -13.76 -4.29
CA ASP A 275 25.95 -12.44 -3.91
C ASP A 275 24.95 -12.64 -2.77
N SER A 276 25.48 -12.65 -1.54
CA SER A 276 24.70 -12.47 -0.32
C SER A 276 24.63 -10.97 -0.01
N GLU A 277 23.65 -10.27 -0.57
CA GLU A 277 23.39 -8.87 -0.21
C GLU A 277 22.66 -8.78 1.14
N GLU A 278 23.42 -8.69 2.22
CA GLU A 278 22.88 -8.36 3.54
C GLU A 278 22.53 -6.86 3.64
N PHE A 279 21.29 -6.58 4.05
CA PHE A 279 20.84 -5.24 4.43
C PHE A 279 21.41 -4.87 5.80
N THR A 280 22.49 -4.09 5.83
CA THR A 280 23.04 -3.56 7.08
C THR A 280 22.43 -2.20 7.42
N PHE A 281 21.78 -2.09 8.59
CA PHE A 281 21.40 -0.80 9.17
C PHE A 281 22.63 -0.19 9.84
N LEU A 282 23.18 0.88 9.26
CA LEU A 282 24.21 1.68 9.91
C LEU A 282 23.53 2.66 10.87
N GLY A 283 23.42 2.29 12.14
CA GLY A 283 23.20 3.23 13.23
C GLY A 283 24.52 3.94 13.51
N ASP A 284 24.57 5.25 13.30
CA ASP A 284 25.74 6.05 13.70
C ASP A 284 25.75 6.13 15.23
N GLY A 285 26.76 5.54 15.84
CA GLY A 285 26.85 5.30 17.28
C GLY A 285 27.69 6.34 18.02
N VAL A 286 27.36 6.53 19.30
CA VAL A 286 28.32 6.94 20.32
C VAL A 286 28.03 6.11 21.59
N PHE A 287 28.87 5.09 21.79
CA PHE A 287 29.33 4.41 23.02
C PHE A 287 28.45 4.51 24.28
N ASP A 288 27.87 3.40 24.74
CA ASP A 288 28.47 2.42 25.67
C ASP A 288 28.66 2.99 27.09
N ASP A 289 27.66 2.76 27.93
CA ASP A 289 27.82 2.63 29.38
C ASP A 289 26.74 1.65 29.88
N ASP A 290 26.95 0.37 29.60
CA ASP A 290 26.28 -0.72 30.31
C ASP A 290 26.76 -0.74 31.76
N THR A 291 26.26 0.17 32.60
CA THR A 291 26.28 -0.02 34.05
C THR A 291 25.01 -0.74 34.46
N TYR A 292 25.10 -2.07 34.52
CA TYR A 292 24.15 -2.95 35.20
C TYR A 292 24.13 -2.55 36.68
N ASN A 293 23.03 -1.96 37.15
CA ASN A 293 22.86 -1.60 38.55
C ASN A 293 22.20 -2.79 39.28
N GLU A 294 23.00 -3.68 39.88
CA GLU A 294 22.52 -4.86 40.63
C GLU A 294 21.92 -4.51 42.02
N ASP A 295 21.55 -3.25 42.26
CA ASP A 295 21.10 -2.77 43.59
C ASP A 295 19.57 -2.74 43.79
N ASP A 296 18.76 -3.26 42.86
CA ASP A 296 17.28 -3.26 42.98
C ASP A 296 16.66 -4.64 43.29
N GLU A 297 17.47 -5.63 43.65
CA GLU A 297 16.98 -6.94 44.13
C GLU A 297 17.10 -7.05 45.65
N GLU A 298 16.25 -6.35 46.41
CA GLU A 298 15.86 -6.81 47.74
C GLU A 298 14.52 -6.20 48.24
N ASP A 299 13.75 -7.08 48.88
CA ASP A 299 12.50 -6.95 49.65
C ASP A 299 11.15 -7.06 48.91
N GLU A 300 10.62 -8.27 48.73
CA GLU A 300 9.92 -9.14 49.71
C GLU A 300 8.56 -8.60 50.18
N SER A 301 7.53 -9.31 49.73
CA SER A 301 6.38 -9.77 50.51
C SER A 301 5.95 -8.96 51.76
N VAL A 302 4.89 -8.16 51.62
CA VAL A 302 4.00 -7.84 52.75
C VAL A 302 2.53 -7.87 52.30
N THR A 303 1.90 -9.01 52.60
CA THR A 303 0.47 -9.30 52.87
C THR A 303 -0.64 -8.50 52.19
#